data_AF-A0A930VXH0-F1
#
_entry.id   AF-A0A930VXH0-F1
#
_cell.length_a   1.000
_cell.length_b   1.000
_cell.length_c   1.000
_cell.angle_alpha   90.00
_cell.angle_beta   90.00
_cell.angle_gamma   90.00
#
_symmetry.space_group_name_H-M   'P 1'
#
loop_
_entity.id
_entity.type
_entity.pdbx_description
1 polymer ?
#
loop_
_entity_poly.entity_id
_entity_poly.type
_entity_poly.pdbx_seq_one_letter_code
_entity_poly.pdbx_strand_id
1 'polypeptide(L)'
;MMSGKFVVIVLDGFGVGEMEDTKDIRPADIGSNTCAHIFENMPGLTLPTLEKLGLANAVGREFETLHFSPSARYGKSKLMHQGADTFYGHQEIMGTKPPKPLAEAIQSHIEEIKTELSKAGFKVREFSSSESGNKILIVNEACTVADNIECDPGQAFNVTAAIDDIDFETELTIGCIVRKVAKTPRVITFGGRGVHLQNLLDAIEEHGNFIGVNAPASGVYDNNYHCVHMGYGIDEKVQVPFILGEQKVPVYLLGKVADVCANAFGQSESIVDTAQVLSRTLAIVSSIEGGFVCTNVQETDLQGHGESVPGYAEKLRIADSYIAQIIDELQDDD
;
A
#
# COMPACT_ATOMS: atom_id res chain seq x y z
N MET A 1 -2.23 19.75 -26.78
CA MET A 1 -3.36 20.11 -25.90
C MET A 1 -2.74 20.88 -24.75
N MET A 2 -3.29 22.04 -24.38
CA MET A 2 -2.90 22.69 -23.13
C MET A 2 -3.15 21.67 -22.01
N SER A 3 -2.11 21.31 -21.27
CA SER A 3 -2.18 20.34 -20.19
C SER A 3 -2.27 21.10 -18.88
N GLY A 4 -3.39 21.03 -18.19
CA GLY A 4 -3.50 21.52 -16.81
C GLY A 4 -2.80 20.59 -15.82
N LYS A 5 -2.83 20.97 -14.55
CA LYS A 5 -2.27 20.27 -13.40
C LYS A 5 -3.38 19.55 -12.65
N PHE A 6 -3.32 18.24 -12.55
CA PHE A 6 -4.24 17.49 -11.70
C PHE A 6 -3.54 17.14 -10.39
N VAL A 7 -4.00 17.71 -9.27
CA VAL A 7 -3.38 17.53 -7.95
C VAL A 7 -4.30 16.72 -7.03
N VAL A 8 -3.78 15.61 -6.51
CA VAL A 8 -4.43 14.75 -5.52
C VAL A 8 -3.67 14.83 -4.21
N ILE A 9 -4.36 15.16 -3.12
CA ILE A 9 -3.82 15.15 -1.76
C ILE A 9 -4.62 14.16 -0.94
N VAL A 10 -3.95 13.11 -0.46
CA VAL A 10 -4.50 12.09 0.42
C VAL A 10 -4.10 12.44 1.85
N LEU A 11 -5.09 12.66 2.71
CA LEU A 11 -4.89 12.76 4.16
C LEU A 11 -5.09 11.36 4.75
N ASP A 12 -3.98 10.64 4.97
CA ASP A 12 -4.02 9.22 5.31
C ASP A 12 -4.69 9.00 6.67
N GLY A 13 -5.54 7.98 6.77
CA GLY A 13 -6.34 7.68 7.95
C GLY A 13 -7.47 8.67 8.29
N PHE A 14 -7.73 9.71 7.49
CA PHE A 14 -8.72 10.76 7.80
C PHE A 14 -10.14 10.43 7.31
N GLY A 15 -10.73 9.39 7.90
CA GLY A 15 -12.09 8.92 7.55
C GLY A 15 -13.23 9.84 8.01
N VAL A 16 -14.30 9.87 7.22
CA VAL A 16 -15.53 10.67 7.48
C VAL A 16 -16.72 9.85 7.99
N GLY A 17 -16.45 8.66 8.52
CA GLY A 17 -17.43 7.73 9.05
C GLY A 17 -17.26 6.30 8.54
N GLU A 18 -17.79 5.35 9.29
CA GLU A 18 -17.82 3.93 8.94
C GLU A 18 -18.59 3.64 7.65
N MET A 19 -18.21 2.57 6.96
CA MET A 19 -18.96 2.02 5.81
C MET A 19 -20.06 1.06 6.26
N GLU A 20 -21.08 0.85 5.43
CA GLU A 20 -22.23 -0.02 5.74
C GLU A 20 -21.84 -1.49 6.04
N ASP A 21 -20.74 -1.96 5.47
CA ASP A 21 -20.18 -3.31 5.62
C ASP A 21 -19.25 -3.46 6.84
N THR A 22 -18.96 -2.38 7.56
CA THR A 22 -18.12 -2.39 8.78
C THR A 22 -18.63 -3.43 9.78
N LYS A 23 -19.95 -3.48 10.00
CA LYS A 23 -20.59 -4.44 10.89
C LYS A 23 -20.35 -5.92 10.53
N ASP A 24 -20.07 -6.20 9.27
CA ASP A 24 -19.91 -7.55 8.74
C ASP A 24 -18.43 -7.93 8.63
N ILE A 25 -17.57 -6.98 8.26
CA ILE A 25 -16.16 -7.22 7.94
C ILE A 25 -15.21 -6.83 9.09
N ARG A 26 -15.51 -5.74 9.81
CA ARG A 26 -14.71 -5.25 10.95
C ARG A 26 -15.62 -4.76 12.10
N PRO A 27 -16.32 -5.66 12.81
CA PRO A 27 -17.27 -5.27 13.86
C PRO A 27 -16.65 -4.44 15.00
N ALA A 28 -15.33 -4.52 15.19
CA ALA A 28 -14.60 -3.72 16.17
C ALA A 28 -14.57 -2.21 15.83
N ASP A 29 -14.77 -1.84 14.56
CA ASP A 29 -14.73 -0.44 14.11
C ASP A 29 -16.13 0.20 14.04
N ILE A 30 -17.15 -0.47 14.57
CA ILE A 30 -18.52 0.06 14.57
C ILE A 30 -18.56 1.40 15.34
N GLY A 31 -19.14 2.42 14.70
CA GLY A 31 -19.23 3.78 15.23
C GLY A 31 -17.99 4.64 14.96
N SER A 32 -17.02 4.14 14.18
CA SER A 32 -15.84 4.94 13.82
C SER A 32 -16.20 6.15 12.95
N ASN A 33 -15.70 7.32 13.34
CA ASN A 33 -15.74 8.54 12.54
C ASN A 33 -14.58 9.47 12.95
N THR A 34 -13.43 9.30 12.28
CA THR A 34 -12.20 10.03 12.62
C THR A 34 -12.41 11.55 12.59
N CYS A 35 -12.99 12.08 11.52
CA CYS A 35 -13.25 13.51 11.39
C CYS A 35 -14.17 14.03 12.51
N ALA A 36 -15.31 13.37 12.75
CA ALA A 36 -16.26 13.83 13.76
C ALA A 36 -15.65 13.81 15.17
N HIS A 37 -14.97 12.71 15.53
CA HIS A 37 -14.37 12.59 16.86
C HIS A 37 -13.24 13.61 17.08
N ILE A 38 -12.46 13.96 16.06
CA ILE A 38 -11.45 15.03 16.17
C ILE A 38 -12.11 16.37 16.48
N PHE A 39 -13.13 16.77 15.72
CA PHE A 39 -13.81 18.05 15.94
C PHE A 39 -14.56 18.11 17.29
N GLU A 40 -15.14 17.00 17.74
CA GLU A 40 -15.83 16.91 19.04
C GLU A 40 -14.85 17.04 20.22
N ASN A 41 -13.60 16.59 20.06
CA ASN A 41 -12.59 16.62 21.12
C ASN A 41 -11.61 17.82 21.00
N MET A 42 -11.65 18.58 19.91
CA MET A 42 -10.84 19.78 19.69
C MET A 42 -11.74 20.99 19.41
N PRO A 43 -12.53 21.46 20.40
CA PRO A 43 -13.34 22.66 20.25
C PRO A 43 -12.42 23.85 19.91
N GLY A 44 -12.72 24.54 18.81
CA GLY A 44 -11.89 25.61 18.26
C GLY A 44 -10.92 25.20 17.15
N LEU A 45 -10.84 23.92 16.75
CA LEU A 45 -10.11 23.52 15.55
C LEU A 45 -10.71 24.17 14.31
N THR A 46 -9.97 25.04 13.64
CA THR A 46 -10.37 25.65 12.37
C THR A 46 -9.57 25.05 11.23
N LEU A 47 -10.26 24.69 10.14
CA LEU A 47 -9.68 24.19 8.89
C LEU A 47 -10.38 24.92 7.73
N PRO A 48 -10.14 26.24 7.56
CA PRO A 48 -10.92 27.09 6.65
C PRO A 48 -10.84 26.63 5.19
N THR A 49 -9.73 26.02 4.77
CA THR A 49 -9.54 25.54 3.40
C THR A 49 -10.37 24.28 3.17
N LEU A 50 -10.29 23.31 4.07
CA LEU A 50 -11.09 22.09 4.03
C LEU A 50 -12.58 22.37 4.24
N GLU A 51 -12.94 23.39 5.03
CA GLU A 51 -14.32 23.90 5.12
C GLU A 51 -14.80 24.35 3.73
N LYS A 52 -14.04 25.23 3.06
CA LYS A 52 -14.36 25.73 1.72
C LYS A 52 -14.47 24.60 0.70
N LEU A 53 -13.62 23.58 0.79
CA LEU A 53 -13.64 22.38 -0.04
C LEU A 53 -14.78 21.40 0.30
N GLY A 54 -15.54 21.64 1.37
CA GLY A 54 -16.76 20.90 1.70
C GLY A 54 -16.57 19.72 2.64
N LEU A 55 -15.60 19.77 3.56
CA LEU A 55 -15.38 18.71 4.55
C LEU A 55 -16.65 18.43 5.39
N ALA A 56 -17.31 19.48 5.89
CA ALA A 56 -18.57 19.32 6.63
C ALA A 56 -19.66 18.67 5.76
N ASN A 57 -19.72 19.02 4.48
CA ASN A 57 -20.66 18.43 3.52
C ASN A 57 -20.41 16.92 3.33
N ALA A 58 -19.15 16.50 3.26
CA ALA A 58 -18.77 15.09 3.12
C ALA A 58 -19.10 14.28 4.39
N VAL A 59 -18.78 14.82 5.58
CA VAL A 59 -19.13 14.22 6.87
C VAL A 59 -20.66 14.16 7.04
N GLY A 60 -21.38 15.16 6.54
CA GLY A 60 -22.84 15.25 6.57
C GLY A 60 -23.40 15.97 7.82
N ARG A 61 -22.56 16.71 8.55
CA ARG A 61 -22.95 17.55 9.69
C ARG A 61 -21.95 18.69 9.90
N GLU A 62 -22.40 19.73 10.57
CA GLU A 62 -21.58 20.86 10.99
C GLU A 62 -21.03 20.66 12.41
N PHE A 63 -19.97 21.42 12.70
CA PHE A 63 -19.34 21.55 14.01
C PHE A 63 -19.17 23.04 14.33
N GLU A 64 -18.74 23.38 15.55
CA GLU A 64 -18.60 24.78 16.01
C GLU A 64 -17.80 25.68 15.05
N THR A 65 -16.78 25.10 14.42
CA THR A 65 -15.80 25.80 13.57
C THR A 65 -15.66 25.18 12.18
N LEU A 66 -16.62 24.32 11.79
CA LEU A 66 -16.66 23.68 10.48
C LEU A 66 -18.10 23.64 9.96
N HIS A 67 -18.39 24.47 8.95
CA HIS A 67 -19.72 24.68 8.39
C HIS A 67 -19.85 24.10 6.99
N PHE A 68 -21.09 23.95 6.51
CA PHE A 68 -21.33 23.56 5.13
C PHE A 68 -20.85 24.65 4.16
N SER A 69 -20.17 24.22 3.10
CA SER A 69 -19.78 25.08 1.96
C SER A 69 -20.76 24.88 0.80
N PRO A 70 -21.60 25.87 0.44
CA PRO A 70 -22.60 25.72 -0.63
C PRO A 70 -21.98 25.60 -2.03
N SER A 71 -20.77 26.11 -2.22
CA SER A 71 -20.06 26.09 -3.51
C SER A 71 -19.13 24.87 -3.67
N ALA A 72 -18.99 24.05 -2.63
CA ALA A 72 -18.09 22.90 -2.67
C ALA A 72 -18.60 21.81 -3.62
N ARG A 73 -17.67 21.23 -4.38
CA ARG A 73 -17.89 19.93 -5.03
C ARG A 73 -17.35 18.86 -4.11
N TYR A 74 -18.23 18.04 -3.58
CA TYR A 74 -17.88 17.03 -2.58
C TYR A 74 -18.59 15.71 -2.88
N GLY A 75 -18.06 14.64 -2.30
CA GLY A 75 -18.63 13.31 -2.37
C GLY A 75 -18.00 12.40 -1.34
N LYS A 76 -18.48 11.16 -1.28
CA LYS A 76 -17.86 10.07 -0.53
C LYS A 76 -17.69 8.88 -1.46
N SER A 77 -16.56 8.19 -1.35
CA SER A 77 -16.35 6.90 -2.01
C SER A 77 -16.42 5.79 -0.96
N LYS A 78 -17.06 4.68 -1.33
CA LYS A 78 -16.88 3.41 -0.61
C LYS A 78 -15.55 2.81 -1.06
N LEU A 79 -14.83 2.17 -0.15
CA LEU A 79 -13.68 1.34 -0.50
C LEU A 79 -14.17 0.10 -1.24
N MET A 80 -13.44 -0.34 -2.26
CA MET A 80 -13.76 -1.58 -2.95
C MET A 80 -13.11 -2.80 -2.25
N HIS A 81 -11.88 -2.63 -1.75
CA HIS A 81 -11.18 -3.61 -0.96
C HIS A 81 -11.80 -3.75 0.42
N GLN A 82 -11.55 -4.90 1.05
CA GLN A 82 -12.01 -5.16 2.39
C GLN A 82 -11.02 -4.64 3.43
N GLY A 83 -11.55 -4.01 4.47
CA GLY A 83 -10.75 -3.47 5.57
C GLY A 83 -10.35 -2.02 5.33
N ALA A 84 -9.17 -1.65 5.83
CA ALA A 84 -8.65 -0.29 5.75
C ALA A 84 -7.12 -0.34 5.60
N ASP A 85 -6.66 -1.02 4.55
CA ASP A 85 -5.24 -1.19 4.28
C ASP A 85 -4.75 -0.06 3.36
N THR A 86 -3.74 0.68 3.81
CA THR A 86 -3.16 1.80 3.05
C THR A 86 -2.73 1.39 1.65
N PHE A 87 -2.08 0.22 1.50
CA PHE A 87 -1.57 -0.21 0.20
C PHE A 87 -2.74 -0.36 -0.78
N TYR A 88 -3.77 -1.15 -0.45
CA TYR A 88 -4.93 -1.33 -1.33
C TYR A 88 -5.70 -0.02 -1.58
N GLY A 89 -5.84 0.84 -0.57
CA GLY A 89 -6.46 2.15 -0.74
C GLY A 89 -5.78 3.01 -1.80
N HIS A 90 -4.44 3.08 -1.79
CA HIS A 90 -3.69 3.84 -2.80
C HIS A 90 -3.78 3.21 -4.19
N GLN A 91 -3.74 1.88 -4.28
CA GLN A 91 -3.91 1.16 -5.54
C GLN A 91 -5.28 1.45 -6.18
N GLU A 92 -6.34 1.53 -5.37
CA GLU A 92 -7.68 1.92 -5.82
C GLU A 92 -7.76 3.35 -6.30
N ILE A 93 -7.20 4.30 -5.53
CA ILE A 93 -7.13 5.71 -5.92
C ILE A 93 -6.41 5.84 -7.27
N MET A 94 -5.35 5.05 -7.50
CA MET A 94 -4.61 5.05 -8.75
C MET A 94 -5.32 4.32 -9.91
N GLY A 95 -6.44 3.63 -9.69
CA GLY A 95 -7.28 3.05 -10.74
C GLY A 95 -7.31 1.53 -10.80
N THR A 96 -6.66 0.84 -9.87
CA THR A 96 -6.80 -0.63 -9.75
C THR A 96 -8.14 -1.00 -9.12
N LYS A 97 -8.65 -2.18 -9.47
CA LYS A 97 -9.81 -2.79 -8.82
C LYS A 97 -9.36 -4.07 -8.12
N PRO A 98 -8.82 -3.98 -6.89
CA PRO A 98 -8.30 -5.16 -6.22
C PRO A 98 -9.45 -6.14 -5.98
N PRO A 99 -9.35 -7.40 -6.44
CA PRO A 99 -10.26 -8.44 -6.02
C PRO A 99 -10.08 -8.69 -4.53
N LYS A 100 -11.14 -9.14 -3.86
CA LYS A 100 -11.03 -9.59 -2.47
C LYS A 100 -9.96 -10.69 -2.36
N PRO A 101 -8.88 -10.48 -1.59
CA PRO A 101 -7.88 -11.50 -1.40
C PRO A 101 -8.46 -12.66 -0.58
N LEU A 102 -7.93 -13.86 -0.81
CA LEU A 102 -8.29 -15.05 -0.05
C LEU A 102 -7.23 -15.31 1.00
N ALA A 103 -7.66 -15.50 2.26
CA ALA A 103 -6.78 -16.06 3.27
C ALA A 103 -6.68 -17.57 3.04
N GLU A 104 -5.55 -18.02 2.53
CA GLU A 104 -5.34 -19.42 2.11
C GLU A 104 -3.91 -19.86 2.36
N ALA A 105 -3.73 -21.14 2.68
CA ALA A 105 -2.42 -21.75 2.82
C ALA A 105 -1.87 -22.13 1.43
N ILE A 106 -0.56 -22.13 1.28
CA ILE A 106 0.12 -22.46 0.03
C ILE A 106 -0.21 -23.90 -0.43
N GLN A 107 -0.58 -24.79 0.50
CA GLN A 107 -0.95 -26.18 0.22
C GLN A 107 -1.96 -26.31 -0.92
N SER A 108 -2.91 -25.38 -1.04
CA SER A 108 -3.92 -25.38 -2.10
C SER A 108 -3.38 -25.01 -3.50
N HIS A 109 -2.16 -24.47 -3.58
CA HIS A 109 -1.54 -23.91 -4.79
C HIS A 109 -0.23 -24.58 -5.20
N ILE A 110 0.32 -25.49 -4.39
CA ILE A 110 1.63 -26.14 -4.63
C ILE A 110 1.74 -26.72 -6.05
N GLU A 111 0.76 -27.50 -6.51
CA GLU A 111 0.82 -28.14 -7.83
C GLU A 111 0.74 -27.14 -8.99
N GLU A 112 -0.08 -26.09 -8.84
CA GLU A 112 -0.23 -25.05 -9.86
C GLU A 112 1.03 -24.18 -9.95
N ILE A 113 1.55 -23.71 -8.80
CA ILE A 113 2.80 -22.93 -8.73
C ILE A 113 3.96 -23.75 -9.32
N LYS A 114 4.10 -25.02 -8.94
CA LYS A 114 5.13 -25.93 -9.47
C LYS A 114 5.03 -26.06 -10.98
N THR A 115 3.82 -26.20 -11.51
CA THR A 115 3.56 -26.34 -12.94
C THR A 115 3.98 -25.08 -13.69
N GLU A 116 3.57 -23.90 -13.23
CA GLU A 116 3.90 -22.62 -13.88
C GLU A 116 5.39 -22.31 -13.82
N LEU A 117 6.05 -22.56 -12.69
CA LEU A 117 7.50 -22.41 -12.56
C LEU A 117 8.26 -23.38 -13.49
N SER A 118 7.83 -24.64 -13.57
CA SER A 118 8.45 -25.63 -14.47
C SER A 118 8.27 -25.24 -15.95
N LYS A 119 7.10 -24.72 -16.33
CA LYS A 119 6.84 -24.20 -17.69
C LYS A 119 7.74 -23.01 -18.04
N ALA A 120 8.04 -22.16 -17.06
CA ALA A 120 8.96 -21.04 -17.21
C ALA A 120 10.44 -21.46 -17.26
N GLY A 121 10.75 -22.75 -17.13
CA GLY A 121 12.11 -23.31 -17.26
C GLY A 121 12.87 -23.46 -15.94
N PHE A 122 12.24 -23.18 -14.80
CA PHE A 122 12.86 -23.38 -13.49
C PHE A 122 12.88 -24.87 -13.10
N LYS A 123 13.93 -25.28 -12.38
CA LYS A 123 13.98 -26.62 -11.77
C LYS A 123 13.26 -26.56 -10.43
N VAL A 124 12.18 -27.34 -10.28
CA VAL A 124 11.35 -27.31 -9.07
C VAL A 124 11.25 -28.70 -8.46
N ARG A 125 11.44 -28.80 -7.14
CA ARG A 125 11.10 -29.99 -6.36
C ARG A 125 10.27 -29.62 -5.13
N GLU A 126 9.51 -30.60 -4.65
CA GLU A 126 8.77 -30.46 -3.39
C GLU A 126 9.68 -30.83 -2.21
N PHE A 127 9.48 -30.13 -1.10
CA PHE A 127 9.88 -30.58 0.22
C PHE A 127 8.61 -30.82 1.03
N SER A 128 8.49 -32.01 1.60
CA SER A 128 7.36 -32.38 2.45
C SER A 128 7.84 -32.53 3.88
N SER A 129 7.15 -31.88 4.81
CA SER A 129 7.34 -32.12 6.23
C SER A 129 7.11 -33.58 6.57
N SER A 130 8.00 -34.16 7.38
CA SER A 130 7.83 -35.51 7.91
C SER A 130 6.74 -35.61 8.97
N GLU A 131 6.38 -34.49 9.62
CA GLU A 131 5.42 -34.47 10.72
C GLU A 131 3.98 -34.30 10.23
N SER A 132 3.73 -33.27 9.42
CA SER A 132 2.39 -32.92 8.94
C SER A 132 2.07 -33.40 7.52
N GLY A 133 3.11 -33.64 6.71
CA GLY A 133 2.98 -33.82 5.26
C GLY A 133 2.75 -32.52 4.49
N ASN A 134 2.75 -31.35 5.15
CA ASN A 134 2.68 -30.04 4.50
C ASN A 134 3.89 -29.85 3.58
N LYS A 135 3.66 -29.21 2.43
CA LYS A 135 4.66 -29.07 1.38
C LYS A 135 5.08 -27.61 1.17
N ILE A 136 6.33 -27.43 0.79
CA ILE A 136 6.84 -26.20 0.16
C ILE A 136 7.49 -26.55 -1.18
N LEU A 137 7.77 -25.54 -1.99
CA LEU A 137 8.55 -25.71 -3.22
C LEU A 137 9.97 -25.21 -3.03
N ILE A 138 10.92 -25.94 -3.61
CA ILE A 138 12.31 -25.54 -3.75
C ILE A 138 12.58 -25.33 -5.23
N VAL A 139 13.11 -24.15 -5.58
CA VAL A 139 13.36 -23.70 -6.93
C VAL A 139 14.86 -23.50 -7.13
N ASN A 140 15.40 -24.11 -8.19
CA ASN A 140 16.82 -24.08 -8.56
C ASN A 140 17.81 -24.48 -7.46
N GLU A 141 17.36 -25.22 -6.44
CA GLU A 141 18.15 -25.53 -5.22
C GLU A 141 18.72 -24.28 -4.50
N ALA A 142 18.06 -23.12 -4.64
CA ALA A 142 18.52 -21.86 -4.07
C ALA A 142 17.39 -21.01 -3.45
N CYS A 143 16.13 -21.30 -3.78
CA CYS A 143 14.98 -20.53 -3.35
C CYS A 143 13.86 -21.43 -2.83
N THR A 144 13.12 -20.98 -1.83
CA THR A 144 11.90 -21.61 -1.34
C THR A 144 10.66 -20.78 -1.69
N VAL A 145 9.53 -21.45 -1.94
CA VAL A 145 8.21 -20.82 -2.03
C VAL A 145 7.30 -21.47 -1.01
N ALA A 146 6.81 -20.69 -0.05
CA ALA A 146 6.13 -21.18 1.15
C ALA A 146 5.14 -20.15 1.73
N ASP A 147 4.39 -20.51 2.76
CA ASP A 147 3.58 -19.55 3.52
C ASP A 147 4.49 -18.53 4.24
N ASN A 148 4.01 -17.30 4.43
CA ASN A 148 4.60 -16.39 5.41
C ASN A 148 4.07 -16.76 6.79
N ILE A 149 4.97 -17.19 7.67
CA ILE A 149 4.67 -17.60 9.05
C ILE A 149 4.94 -16.50 10.08
N GLU A 150 5.51 -15.37 9.65
CA GLU A 150 5.83 -14.21 10.49
C GLU A 150 4.64 -13.24 10.63
N CYS A 151 3.68 -13.29 9.69
CA CYS A 151 2.45 -12.51 9.73
C CYS A 151 1.23 -13.35 10.08
N ASP A 152 0.06 -12.70 10.17
CA ASP A 152 -1.21 -13.40 10.35
C ASP A 152 -1.38 -14.51 9.27
N PRO A 153 -1.87 -15.71 9.65
CA PRO A 153 -1.94 -16.83 8.72
C PRO A 153 -2.77 -16.55 7.46
N GLY A 154 -2.26 -16.99 6.31
CA GLY A 154 -2.91 -16.87 5.00
C GLY A 154 -2.85 -15.48 4.37
N GLN A 155 -2.11 -14.53 4.96
CA GLN A 155 -1.99 -13.18 4.40
C GLN A 155 -0.92 -13.06 3.31
N ALA A 156 0.10 -13.92 3.31
CA ALA A 156 1.17 -13.84 2.33
C ALA A 156 1.84 -15.18 2.04
N PHE A 157 2.38 -15.29 0.83
CA PHE A 157 3.40 -16.30 0.50
C PHE A 157 4.75 -15.62 0.38
N ASN A 158 5.78 -16.30 0.87
CA ASN A 158 7.16 -15.87 0.75
C ASN A 158 7.84 -16.63 -0.40
N VAL A 159 8.62 -15.89 -1.18
CA VAL A 159 9.64 -16.41 -2.08
C VAL A 159 10.96 -15.98 -1.47
N THR A 160 11.67 -16.92 -0.87
CA THR A 160 12.87 -16.63 -0.09
C THR A 160 14.09 -17.26 -0.74
N ALA A 161 15.12 -16.46 -1.05
CA ALA A 161 16.32 -16.97 -1.73
C ALA A 161 17.64 -16.75 -0.99
N ALA A 162 18.54 -17.70 -1.21
CA ALA A 162 19.97 -17.57 -1.04
C ALA A 162 20.56 -16.77 -2.21
N ILE A 163 20.74 -15.45 -2.06
CA ILE A 163 21.09 -14.56 -3.18
C ILE A 163 22.50 -14.83 -3.74
N ASP A 164 23.38 -15.49 -2.97
CA ASP A 164 24.68 -15.90 -3.49
C ASP A 164 24.58 -17.08 -4.49
N ASP A 165 23.48 -17.84 -4.45
CA ASP A 165 23.25 -19.01 -5.30
C ASP A 165 22.30 -18.71 -6.49
N ILE A 166 21.47 -17.66 -6.37
CA ILE A 166 20.57 -17.15 -7.41
C ILE A 166 20.47 -15.63 -7.32
N ASP A 167 20.58 -14.92 -8.44
CA ASP A 167 20.47 -13.46 -8.41
C ASP A 167 19.02 -13.00 -8.11
N PHE A 168 18.90 -11.78 -7.56
CA PHE A 168 17.61 -11.22 -7.14
C PHE A 168 16.65 -10.96 -8.32
N GLU A 169 17.15 -10.72 -9.54
CA GLU A 169 16.27 -10.52 -10.71
C GLU A 169 15.60 -11.84 -11.11
N THR A 170 16.34 -12.94 -11.05
CA THR A 170 15.82 -14.28 -11.24
C THR A 170 14.84 -14.65 -10.12
N GLU A 171 15.16 -14.33 -8.86
CA GLU A 171 14.24 -14.50 -7.73
C GLU A 171 12.93 -13.72 -7.91
N LEU A 172 13.01 -12.46 -8.32
CA LEU A 172 11.84 -11.62 -8.60
C LEU A 172 10.98 -12.21 -9.72
N THR A 173 11.60 -12.84 -10.73
CA THR A 173 10.87 -13.55 -11.79
C THR A 173 10.07 -14.73 -11.23
N ILE A 174 10.64 -15.50 -10.28
CA ILE A 174 9.93 -16.57 -9.55
C ILE A 174 8.75 -15.97 -8.79
N GLY A 175 9.00 -14.89 -8.03
CA GLY A 175 7.97 -14.11 -7.32
C GLY A 175 6.78 -13.71 -8.19
N CYS A 176 7.06 -13.14 -9.37
CA CYS A 176 6.04 -12.75 -10.34
C CYS A 176 5.19 -13.93 -10.84
N ILE A 177 5.79 -15.13 -10.99
CA ILE A 177 5.04 -16.34 -11.37
C ILE A 177 4.15 -16.81 -10.22
N VAL A 178 4.69 -16.87 -9.00
CA VAL A 178 3.92 -17.23 -7.80
C VAL A 178 2.75 -16.27 -7.60
N ARG A 179 2.96 -14.97 -7.80
CA ARG A 179 1.93 -13.94 -7.65
C ARG A 179 0.75 -14.11 -8.62
N LYS A 180 0.99 -14.63 -9.84
CA LYS A 180 -0.09 -14.89 -10.82
C LYS A 180 -1.03 -16.02 -10.39
N VAL A 181 -0.54 -16.95 -9.58
CA VAL A 181 -1.31 -18.09 -9.06
C VAL A 181 -1.93 -17.75 -7.72
N ALA A 182 -1.13 -17.19 -6.80
CA ALA A 182 -1.54 -16.89 -5.44
C ALA A 182 -2.72 -15.89 -5.41
N LYS A 183 -3.67 -16.10 -4.50
CA LYS A 183 -4.78 -15.15 -4.23
C LYS A 183 -4.71 -14.54 -2.84
N THR A 184 -3.66 -14.87 -2.09
CA THR A 184 -3.30 -14.23 -0.82
C THR A 184 -2.99 -12.74 -1.02
N PRO A 185 -3.22 -11.88 -0.03
CA PRO A 185 -2.99 -10.45 -0.14
C PRO A 185 -1.61 -10.08 -0.70
N ARG A 186 -0.54 -10.78 -0.30
CA ARG A 186 0.83 -10.44 -0.73
C ARG A 186 1.63 -11.68 -1.15
N VAL A 187 2.49 -11.50 -2.14
CA VAL A 187 3.65 -12.36 -2.36
C VAL A 187 4.86 -11.49 -2.07
N ILE A 188 5.72 -11.94 -1.17
CA ILE A 188 6.90 -11.19 -0.73
C ILE A 188 8.10 -11.94 -1.26
N THR A 189 8.87 -11.29 -2.11
CA THR A 189 10.10 -11.85 -2.68
C THR A 189 11.28 -11.20 -2.02
N PHE A 190 12.11 -11.98 -1.34
CA PHE A 190 13.22 -11.43 -0.58
C PHE A 190 14.34 -12.44 -0.35
N GLY A 191 15.56 -11.93 -0.26
CA GLY A 191 16.73 -12.75 -0.01
C GLY A 191 17.87 -11.96 0.59
N GLY A 192 18.91 -12.68 1.00
CA GLY A 192 20.12 -12.13 1.61
C GLY A 192 21.36 -12.91 1.21
N ARG A 193 22.53 -12.34 1.52
CA ARG A 193 23.84 -12.95 1.31
C ARG A 193 24.34 -13.68 2.56
N GLY A 194 25.22 -14.66 2.36
CA GLY A 194 25.77 -15.52 3.41
C GLY A 194 24.81 -16.62 3.87
N VAL A 195 23.73 -16.83 3.12
CA VAL A 195 22.70 -17.84 3.37
C VAL A 195 22.64 -18.76 2.16
N HIS A 196 22.49 -20.06 2.41
CA HIS A 196 22.33 -21.09 1.38
C HIS A 196 21.04 -21.87 1.61
N LEU A 197 20.65 -22.71 0.64
CA LEU A 197 19.41 -23.50 0.75
C LEU A 197 19.28 -24.24 2.09
N GLN A 198 20.35 -24.84 2.61
CA GLN A 198 20.28 -25.59 3.86
C GLN A 198 19.87 -24.70 5.04
N ASN A 199 20.33 -23.45 5.10
CA ASN A 199 19.89 -22.50 6.13
C ASN A 199 18.38 -22.24 6.06
N LEU A 200 17.83 -22.13 4.84
CA LEU A 200 16.40 -21.94 4.63
C LEU A 200 15.61 -23.18 5.09
N LEU A 201 16.10 -24.38 4.78
CA LEU A 201 15.46 -25.64 5.15
C LEU A 201 15.51 -25.91 6.65
N ASP A 202 16.63 -25.57 7.31
CA ASP A 202 16.81 -25.72 8.75
C ASP A 202 15.93 -24.76 9.56
N ALA A 203 15.48 -23.67 8.92
CA ALA A 203 14.61 -22.66 9.50
C ALA A 203 13.13 -22.84 9.13
N ILE A 204 12.73 -24.00 8.59
CA ILE A 204 11.31 -24.28 8.31
C ILE A 204 10.54 -24.45 9.62
N GLU A 205 9.42 -23.75 9.74
CA GLU A 205 8.48 -23.90 10.84
C GLU A 205 7.05 -24.12 10.31
N GLU A 206 6.20 -24.64 11.19
CA GLU A 206 4.84 -25.01 10.88
C GLU A 206 3.84 -24.57 11.95
N HIS A 207 2.80 -23.90 11.50
CA HIS A 207 1.69 -23.46 12.35
C HIS A 207 0.38 -24.01 11.78
N GLY A 208 0.02 -25.24 12.16
CA GLY A 208 -1.17 -25.93 11.65
C GLY A 208 -1.02 -26.33 10.17
N ASN A 209 -1.81 -25.73 9.29
CA ASN A 209 -1.74 -25.99 7.84
C ASN A 209 -0.78 -25.04 7.10
N PHE A 210 -0.12 -24.14 7.81
CA PHE A 210 0.82 -23.17 7.24
C PHE A 210 2.24 -23.64 7.50
N ILE A 211 3.07 -23.64 6.44
CA ILE A 211 4.48 -24.04 6.49
C ILE A 211 5.33 -23.00 5.77
N GLY A 212 6.40 -22.55 6.41
CA GLY A 212 7.20 -21.44 5.92
C GLY A 212 8.62 -21.43 6.46
N VAL A 213 9.47 -20.60 5.87
CA VAL A 213 10.82 -20.33 6.39
C VAL A 213 10.71 -19.19 7.40
N ASN A 214 11.22 -19.42 8.61
CA ASN A 214 11.44 -18.35 9.58
C ASN A 214 12.64 -17.52 9.10
N ALA A 215 12.35 -16.38 8.48
CA ALA A 215 13.38 -15.57 7.84
C ALA A 215 14.48 -15.09 8.83
N PRO A 216 14.17 -14.59 10.04
CA PRO A 216 15.19 -14.30 11.04
C PRO A 216 16.08 -15.50 11.39
N ALA A 217 15.48 -16.68 11.62
CA ALA A 217 16.23 -17.88 12.00
C ALA A 217 17.12 -18.40 10.84
N SER A 218 16.73 -18.14 9.60
CA SER A 218 17.51 -18.53 8.41
C SER A 218 18.76 -17.65 8.18
N GLY A 219 18.84 -16.48 8.81
CA GLY A 219 19.89 -15.48 8.62
C GLY A 219 19.74 -14.61 7.37
N VAL A 220 18.62 -14.73 6.63
CA VAL A 220 18.41 -14.02 5.35
C VAL A 220 18.33 -12.50 5.49
N TYR A 221 18.03 -12.00 6.70
CA TYR A 221 18.01 -10.57 6.99
C TYR A 221 19.39 -10.00 7.36
N ASP A 222 20.39 -10.85 7.62
CA ASP A 222 21.63 -10.41 8.27
C ASP A 222 22.54 -9.58 7.36
N ASN A 223 22.60 -9.91 6.06
CA ASN A 223 23.53 -9.27 5.12
C ASN A 223 22.92 -9.02 3.75
N ASN A 224 23.02 -7.78 3.26
CA ASN A 224 22.63 -7.36 1.91
C ASN A 224 21.22 -7.87 1.51
N TYR A 225 20.26 -7.53 2.37
CA TYR A 225 18.85 -7.88 2.22
C TYR A 225 18.18 -7.12 1.07
N HIS A 226 17.45 -7.85 0.23
CA HIS A 226 16.61 -7.31 -0.83
C HIS A 226 15.17 -7.77 -0.62
N CYS A 227 14.18 -6.91 -0.89
CA CYS A 227 12.76 -7.25 -0.71
C CYS A 227 11.86 -6.50 -1.70
N VAL A 228 10.86 -7.20 -2.24
CA VAL A 228 9.77 -6.65 -3.05
C VAL A 228 8.44 -7.27 -2.61
N HIS A 229 7.43 -6.41 -2.37
CA HIS A 229 6.07 -6.83 -2.05
C HIS A 229 5.15 -6.73 -3.28
N MET A 230 4.44 -7.81 -3.60
CA MET A 230 3.49 -7.87 -4.73
C MET A 230 2.07 -8.12 -4.25
N GLY A 231 1.18 -7.14 -4.46
CA GLY A 231 -0.24 -7.22 -4.09
C GLY A 231 -1.09 -8.05 -5.04
N TYR A 232 -2.15 -8.69 -4.54
CA TYR A 232 -3.07 -9.46 -5.36
C TYR A 232 -4.00 -8.56 -6.20
N GLY A 233 -4.07 -8.85 -7.50
CA GLY A 233 -4.87 -8.10 -8.46
C GLY A 233 -4.42 -6.66 -8.68
N ILE A 234 -3.16 -6.37 -8.38
CA ILE A 234 -2.52 -5.10 -8.73
C ILE A 234 -1.97 -5.20 -10.14
N ASP A 235 -2.41 -4.29 -11.02
CA ASP A 235 -1.88 -4.11 -12.36
C ASP A 235 -1.53 -2.64 -12.54
N GLU A 236 -0.24 -2.32 -12.54
CA GLU A 236 0.23 -0.94 -12.73
C GLU A 236 -0.22 -0.35 -14.06
N LYS A 237 -0.47 -1.18 -15.08
CA LYS A 237 -0.79 -0.70 -16.45
C LYS A 237 -2.18 -0.10 -16.56
N VAL A 238 -3.08 -0.42 -15.63
CA VAL A 238 -4.40 0.21 -15.55
C VAL A 238 -4.40 1.45 -14.66
N GLN A 239 -3.25 1.82 -14.09
CA GLN A 239 -3.15 2.92 -13.14
C GLN A 239 -2.78 4.24 -13.81
N VAL A 240 -3.23 5.33 -13.18
CA VAL A 240 -2.98 6.72 -13.62
C VAL A 240 -1.49 6.99 -13.89
N PRO A 241 -0.53 6.64 -13.00
CA PRO A 241 0.90 6.88 -13.27
C PRO A 241 1.41 6.26 -14.57
N PHE A 242 1.02 5.01 -14.85
CA PHE A 242 1.45 4.30 -16.05
C PHE A 242 0.77 4.86 -17.31
N ILE A 243 -0.55 5.03 -17.27
CA ILE A 243 -1.34 5.52 -18.42
C ILE A 243 -0.87 6.93 -18.83
N LEU A 244 -0.67 7.82 -17.87
CA LEU A 244 -0.17 9.18 -18.13
C LEU A 244 1.29 9.17 -18.59
N GLY A 245 2.12 8.35 -17.96
CA GLY A 245 3.53 8.17 -18.31
C GLY A 245 3.75 7.69 -19.75
N GLU A 246 2.95 6.72 -20.23
CA GLU A 246 2.99 6.28 -21.63
C GLU A 246 2.67 7.40 -22.62
N GLN A 247 1.83 8.36 -22.22
CA GLN A 247 1.51 9.55 -23.00
C GLN A 247 2.48 10.73 -22.77
N LYS A 248 3.56 10.51 -22.01
CA LYS A 248 4.57 11.52 -21.65
C LYS A 248 4.01 12.70 -20.86
N VAL A 249 2.92 12.49 -20.12
CA VAL A 249 2.42 13.45 -19.15
C VAL A 249 3.26 13.30 -17.87
N PRO A 250 3.84 14.39 -17.31
CA PRO A 250 4.62 14.31 -16.09
C PRO A 250 3.80 13.78 -14.91
N VAL A 251 4.38 12.86 -14.13
CA VAL A 251 3.77 12.24 -12.96
C VAL A 251 4.71 12.37 -11.76
N TYR A 252 4.20 12.94 -10.66
CA TYR A 252 4.93 13.11 -9.40
C TYR A 252 4.17 12.43 -8.27
N LEU A 253 4.81 11.49 -7.59
CA LEU A 253 4.27 10.80 -6.41
C LEU A 253 5.10 11.18 -5.17
N LEU A 254 4.45 11.68 -4.12
CA LEU A 254 5.12 12.25 -2.95
C LEU A 254 4.58 11.65 -1.65
N GLY A 255 5.47 11.27 -0.73
CA GLY A 255 5.11 10.61 0.52
C GLY A 255 4.83 9.12 0.32
N LYS A 256 3.99 8.52 1.17
CA LYS A 256 3.74 7.05 1.17
C LYS A 256 3.30 6.49 -0.19
N VAL A 257 2.60 7.28 -1.00
CA VAL A 257 2.19 6.88 -2.37
C VAL A 257 3.40 6.59 -3.27
N ALA A 258 4.54 7.25 -3.04
CA ALA A 258 5.80 6.99 -3.73
C ALA A 258 6.36 5.58 -3.42
N ASP A 259 6.06 5.05 -2.23
CA ASP A 259 6.52 3.74 -1.77
C ASP A 259 5.57 2.62 -2.19
N VAL A 260 4.27 2.91 -2.28
CA VAL A 260 3.25 1.87 -2.52
C VAL A 260 2.78 1.78 -3.96
N CYS A 261 2.95 2.81 -4.79
CA CYS A 261 2.51 2.81 -6.19
C CYS A 261 3.69 2.85 -7.16
N ALA A 262 3.59 2.07 -8.24
CA ALA A 262 4.58 2.09 -9.30
C ALA A 262 4.50 3.39 -10.11
N ASN A 263 5.65 3.89 -10.53
CA ASN A 263 5.75 5.14 -11.29
C ASN A 263 6.90 5.10 -12.31
N ALA A 264 6.86 4.11 -13.21
CA ALA A 264 7.97 3.79 -14.11
C ALA A 264 8.45 4.95 -15.00
N PHE A 265 7.59 5.93 -15.28
CA PHE A 265 7.89 7.07 -16.16
C PHE A 265 8.00 8.41 -15.44
N GLY A 266 7.73 8.45 -14.13
CA GLY A 266 7.61 9.68 -13.35
C GLY A 266 8.70 9.84 -12.29
N GLN A 267 8.46 10.77 -11.36
CA GLN A 267 9.31 11.00 -10.20
C GLN A 267 8.57 10.62 -8.92
N SER A 268 9.26 9.90 -8.03
CA SER A 268 8.71 9.43 -6.75
C SER A 268 9.66 9.84 -5.61
N GLU A 269 9.13 10.53 -4.60
CA GLU A 269 9.90 10.96 -3.42
C GLU A 269 9.20 10.51 -2.14
N SER A 270 9.84 9.60 -1.38
CA SER A 270 9.34 9.19 -0.06
C SER A 270 9.67 10.25 0.99
N ILE A 271 8.64 10.88 1.53
CA ILE A 271 8.75 11.96 2.53
C ILE A 271 7.69 11.75 3.60
N VAL A 272 8.12 11.63 4.86
CA VAL A 272 7.22 11.35 5.98
C VAL A 272 6.58 12.60 6.55
N ASP A 273 7.39 13.63 6.80
CA ASP A 273 6.97 14.85 7.47
C ASP A 273 5.94 15.63 6.64
N THR A 274 4.80 15.98 7.25
CA THR A 274 3.66 16.65 6.61
C THR A 274 4.06 17.99 6.00
N ALA A 275 4.87 18.80 6.69
CA ALA A 275 5.26 20.11 6.18
C ALA A 275 6.26 19.98 5.01
N GLN A 276 7.20 19.04 5.12
CA GLN A 276 8.17 18.77 4.06
C GLN A 276 7.50 18.22 2.80
N VAL A 277 6.60 17.24 2.93
CA VAL A 277 5.93 16.65 1.75
C VAL A 277 5.04 17.67 1.04
N LEU A 278 4.29 18.49 1.79
CA LEU A 278 3.41 19.51 1.20
C LEU A 278 4.17 20.72 0.66
N SER A 279 5.26 21.14 1.31
CA SER A 279 6.14 22.18 0.73
C SER A 279 6.82 21.70 -0.55
N ARG A 280 7.21 20.42 -0.62
CA ARG A 280 7.72 19.81 -1.85
C ARG A 280 6.65 19.75 -2.93
N THR A 281 5.42 19.40 -2.56
CA THR A 281 4.24 19.40 -3.46
C THR A 281 4.01 20.77 -4.06
N LEU A 282 3.95 21.81 -3.22
CA LEU A 282 3.80 23.19 -3.63
C LEU A 282 4.91 23.60 -4.61
N ALA A 283 6.18 23.31 -4.28
CA ALA A 283 7.31 23.62 -5.15
C ALA A 283 7.20 22.95 -6.53
N ILE A 284 6.70 21.71 -6.60
CA ILE A 284 6.46 21.03 -7.88
C ILE A 284 5.32 21.72 -8.64
N VAL A 285 4.16 21.93 -8.01
CA VAL A 285 2.97 22.55 -8.62
C VAL A 285 3.27 23.95 -9.18
N SER A 286 4.09 24.75 -8.49
CA SER A 286 4.54 26.06 -8.98
C SER A 286 5.54 25.99 -10.14
N SER A 287 6.24 24.87 -10.30
CA SER A 287 7.31 24.73 -11.29
C SER A 287 6.88 24.10 -12.61
N ILE A 288 5.76 23.39 -12.64
CA ILE A 288 5.28 22.65 -13.81
C ILE A 288 4.20 23.42 -14.57
N GLU A 289 4.20 23.29 -15.89
CA GLU A 289 3.12 23.83 -16.73
C GLU A 289 1.89 22.91 -16.74
N GLY A 290 2.07 21.61 -16.53
CA GLY A 290 1.01 20.61 -16.48
C GLY A 290 1.52 19.24 -16.06
N GLY A 291 0.63 18.38 -15.59
CA GLY A 291 0.98 17.05 -15.10
C GLY A 291 0.06 16.54 -14.00
N PHE A 292 0.38 15.36 -13.47
CA PHE A 292 -0.30 14.75 -12.34
C PHE A 292 0.61 14.75 -11.12
N VAL A 293 0.10 15.27 -10.00
CA VAL A 293 0.80 15.28 -8.71
C VAL A 293 -0.08 14.57 -7.70
N CYS A 294 0.39 13.49 -7.10
CA CYS A 294 -0.29 12.84 -5.99
C CYS A 294 0.59 12.83 -4.74
N THR A 295 0.03 13.30 -3.63
CA THR A 295 0.72 13.44 -2.36
C THR A 295 -0.02 12.69 -1.27
N ASN A 296 0.67 11.88 -0.49
CA ASN A 296 0.12 11.29 0.73
C ASN A 296 0.71 11.97 1.97
N VAL A 297 -0.17 12.55 2.79
CA VAL A 297 0.16 13.04 4.13
C VAL A 297 -0.04 11.89 5.10
N GLN A 298 1.05 11.23 5.50
CA GLN A 298 0.97 10.02 6.33
C GLN A 298 1.03 10.26 7.83
N GLU A 299 1.51 11.42 8.30
CA GLU A 299 1.57 11.65 9.76
C GLU A 299 0.19 11.69 10.41
N THR A 300 -0.87 12.01 9.68
CA THR A 300 -2.25 11.91 10.19
C THR A 300 -2.59 10.47 10.60
N ASP A 301 -2.21 9.48 9.79
CA ASP A 301 -2.34 8.06 10.11
C ASP A 301 -1.48 7.66 11.32
N LEU A 302 -0.23 8.16 11.40
CA LEU A 302 0.64 7.95 12.57
C LEU A 302 0.03 8.51 13.86
N GLN A 303 -0.61 9.69 13.80
CA GLN A 303 -1.33 10.24 14.96
C GLN A 303 -2.58 9.42 15.30
N GLY A 304 -3.26 8.87 14.30
CA GLY A 304 -4.39 7.94 14.47
C GLY A 304 -3.97 6.68 15.22
N HIS A 305 -2.89 6.01 14.78
CA HIS A 305 -2.31 4.85 15.47
C HIS A 305 -1.83 5.17 16.88
N GLY A 306 -1.31 6.38 17.10
CA GLY A 306 -0.93 6.87 18.43
C GLY A 306 -2.09 7.37 19.30
N GLU A 307 -3.34 7.27 18.81
CA GLU A 307 -4.56 7.77 19.46
C GLU A 307 -4.44 9.25 19.92
N SER A 308 -3.68 10.04 19.18
CA SER A 308 -3.32 11.42 19.52
C SER A 308 -4.21 12.42 18.79
N VAL A 309 -5.37 12.74 19.39
CA VAL A 309 -6.29 13.74 18.83
C VAL A 309 -5.62 15.12 18.64
N PRO A 310 -4.89 15.68 19.63
CA PRO A 310 -4.23 16.98 19.46
C PRO A 310 -3.15 16.96 18.37
N GLY A 311 -2.37 15.88 18.28
CA GLY A 311 -1.36 15.72 17.25
C GLY A 311 -1.99 15.61 15.87
N TYR A 312 -3.09 14.86 15.74
CA TYR A 312 -3.83 14.74 14.49
C TYR A 312 -4.34 16.11 14.03
N ALA A 313 -4.99 16.86 14.92
CA ALA A 313 -5.48 18.20 14.64
C ALA A 313 -4.37 19.15 14.17
N GLU A 314 -3.17 19.05 14.76
CA GLU A 314 -2.02 19.85 14.33
C GLU A 314 -1.56 19.50 12.91
N LYS A 315 -1.49 18.21 12.56
CA LYS A 315 -1.16 17.78 11.20
C LYS A 315 -2.21 18.23 10.19
N LEU A 316 -3.49 18.25 10.56
CA LEU A 316 -4.56 18.80 9.72
C LEU A 316 -4.42 20.31 9.51
N ARG A 317 -4.02 21.09 10.52
CA ARG A 317 -3.79 22.54 10.35
C ARG A 317 -2.64 22.83 9.39
N ILE A 318 -1.54 22.08 9.53
CA ILE A 318 -0.41 22.20 8.60
C ILE A 318 -0.88 21.86 7.19
N ALA A 319 -1.62 20.77 7.02
CA ALA A 319 -2.16 20.37 5.73
C ALA A 319 -3.08 21.43 5.12
N ASP A 320 -4.06 21.93 5.88
CA ASP A 320 -5.01 22.96 5.45
C ASP A 320 -4.30 24.22 4.93
N SER A 321 -3.27 24.69 5.65
CA SER A 321 -2.47 25.86 5.27
C SER A 321 -1.70 25.67 3.96
N TYR A 322 -1.11 24.49 3.72
CA TYR A 322 -0.42 24.22 2.46
C TYR A 322 -1.39 23.95 1.31
N ILE A 323 -2.53 23.31 1.56
CA ILE A 323 -3.58 23.12 0.55
C ILE A 323 -4.05 24.47 0.04
N ALA A 324 -4.21 25.48 0.92
CA ALA A 324 -4.55 26.84 0.51
C ALA A 324 -3.53 27.41 -0.48
N GLN A 325 -2.24 27.32 -0.15
CA GLN A 325 -1.15 27.80 -1.02
C GLN A 325 -1.07 27.04 -2.34
N ILE A 326 -1.32 25.72 -2.33
CA ILE A 326 -1.36 24.91 -3.56
C ILE A 326 -2.52 25.36 -4.45
N ILE A 327 -3.70 25.62 -3.89
CA ILE A 327 -4.86 26.13 -4.63
C ILE A 327 -4.56 27.47 -5.28
N ASP A 328 -3.82 28.36 -4.60
CA ASP A 328 -3.46 29.68 -5.14
C ASP A 328 -2.53 29.59 -6.38
N GLU A 329 -1.86 28.45 -6.59
CA GLU A 329 -0.98 28.19 -7.74
C GLU A 329 -1.68 27.49 -8.92
N LEU A 330 -2.96 27.11 -8.75
CA LEU A 330 -3.79 26.48 -9.78
C LEU A 330 -4.45 27.53 -10.68
N GLN A 331 -4.61 27.19 -11.95
CA GLN A 331 -5.33 27.99 -12.96
C GLN A 331 -6.73 27.43 -13.22
N ASP A 332 -7.54 28.14 -14.01
CA ASP A 332 -8.93 27.76 -14.29
C ASP A 332 -9.09 26.39 -14.99
N ASP A 333 -8.03 25.90 -15.67
CA ASP A 333 -7.99 24.63 -16.39
C ASP A 333 -7.24 23.49 -15.67
N ASP A 334 -6.85 23.71 -14.41
CA ASP A 334 -6.22 22.72 -13.51
C ASP A 334 -7.27 21.91 -12.71
#